data_AF-A0A7K2JPZ1-F1
#
_entry.id   AF-A0A7K2JPZ1-F1
#
_cell.length_a   1.000
_cell.length_b   1.000
_cell.length_c   1.000
_cell.angle_alpha   90.00
_cell.angle_beta   90.00
_cell.angle_gamma   90.00
#
_symmetry.space_group_name_H-M   'P 1'
#
loop_
_entity.id
_entity.type
_entity.pdbx_description
1 polymer ?
#
loop_
_entity_poly.entity_id
_entity_poly.type
_entity_poly.pdbx_seq_one_letter_code
_entity_poly.pdbx_strand_id
1 'polypeptide(L)'
;VYGGMTEGAAELVGDNAQARAVVERMGGEAGLTDAFVSAMVGMLGMIAALYVVASVLRLGGEETSGRAEPVLAGAVGRLRWAAGHLVIAFGGVVVVMLCAGVGFAVGYGEDVWVILGACLVQVPAVWVVGGVAVLLHGVLPRGAVAAWGVAGAVLLLGWVGAA
;
A
#
# COMPACT_ATOMS: atom_id res chain seq x y z
N VAL A 1 -22.72 -11.20 -19.97
CA VAL A 1 -22.84 -10.48 -18.67
C VAL A 1 -22.06 -9.16 -18.69
N TYR A 2 -20.76 -9.15 -18.99
CA TYR A 2 -19.98 -7.89 -19.11
C TYR A 2 -20.48 -6.94 -20.23
N GLY A 3 -20.89 -7.46 -21.39
CA GLY A 3 -21.43 -6.65 -22.50
C GLY A 3 -22.74 -5.90 -22.21
N GLY A 4 -23.62 -6.48 -21.39
CA GLY A 4 -24.87 -5.81 -21.00
C GLY A 4 -24.67 -4.73 -19.93
N MET A 5 -23.60 -4.84 -19.13
CA MET A 5 -23.23 -3.80 -18.17
C MET A 5 -22.56 -2.60 -18.85
N THR A 6 -21.80 -2.82 -19.92
CA THR A 6 -21.23 -1.74 -20.74
C THR A 6 -22.31 -0.97 -21.52
N GLU A 7 -23.32 -1.67 -22.05
CA GLU A 7 -24.47 -1.03 -22.71
C GLU A 7 -25.31 -0.22 -21.73
N GLY A 8 -25.66 -0.79 -20.56
CA GLY A 8 -26.43 -0.07 -19.54
C GLY A 8 -25.69 1.13 -18.93
N ALA A 9 -24.36 1.06 -18.80
CA ALA A 9 -23.55 2.21 -18.39
C ALA A 9 -23.48 3.29 -19.48
N ALA A 10 -23.37 2.89 -20.75
CA ALA A 10 -23.38 3.81 -21.87
C ALA A 10 -24.75 4.52 -22.03
N GLU A 11 -25.86 3.83 -21.76
CA GLU A 11 -27.22 4.39 -21.81
C GLU A 11 -27.47 5.39 -20.65
N LEU A 12 -27.04 5.04 -19.43
CA LEU A 12 -27.12 5.93 -18.24
C LEU A 12 -26.25 7.19 -18.36
N VAL A 13 -25.08 7.10 -19.00
CA VAL A 13 -24.19 8.25 -19.24
C VAL A 13 -24.61 9.03 -20.48
N GLY A 14 -25.16 8.36 -21.50
CA GLY A 14 -25.65 8.96 -22.74
C GLY A 14 -26.80 9.93 -22.51
N ASP A 15 -27.75 9.58 -21.63
CA ASP A 15 -28.96 10.36 -21.36
C ASP A 15 -28.82 11.38 -20.21
N ASN A 16 -27.74 11.33 -19.43
CA ASN A 16 -27.53 12.24 -18.30
C ASN A 16 -26.50 13.33 -18.61
N ALA A 17 -26.98 14.51 -19.03
CA ALA A 17 -26.14 15.67 -19.30
C ALA A 17 -25.25 16.08 -18.11
N GLN A 18 -25.68 15.81 -16.87
CA GLN A 18 -24.88 16.06 -15.68
C GLN A 18 -23.70 15.07 -15.58
N ALA A 19 -23.89 13.81 -15.95
CA ALA A 19 -22.81 12.81 -15.99
C ALA A 19 -21.76 13.14 -17.06
N ARG A 20 -22.19 13.57 -18.26
CA ARG A 20 -21.27 14.04 -19.31
C ARG A 20 -20.49 15.28 -18.90
N ALA A 21 -21.15 16.25 -18.26
CA ALA A 21 -20.47 17.45 -17.75
C ALA A 21 -19.42 17.11 -16.68
N VAL A 22 -19.68 16.09 -15.85
CA VAL A 22 -18.72 15.59 -14.86
C VAL A 22 -17.54 14.88 -15.54
N VAL A 23 -17.80 14.02 -16.52
CA VAL A 23 -16.77 13.33 -17.32
C VAL A 23 -15.88 14.35 -18.05
N GLU A 24 -16.46 15.34 -18.71
CA GLU A 24 -15.72 16.40 -19.39
C GLU A 24 -14.87 17.25 -18.43
N ARG A 25 -15.41 17.60 -17.26
CA ARG A 25 -14.65 18.31 -16.21
C ARG A 25 -13.50 17.48 -15.65
N MET A 26 -13.60 16.16 -15.68
CA MET A 26 -12.50 15.25 -15.30
C MET A 26 -11.47 15.06 -16.40
N GLY A 27 -11.64 15.62 -17.60
CA GLY A 27 -10.72 15.46 -18.73
C GLY A 27 -11.17 14.42 -19.76
N GLY A 28 -12.44 14.01 -19.72
CA GLY A 28 -13.02 13.01 -20.61
C GLY A 28 -12.71 11.59 -20.19
N GLU A 29 -12.74 10.65 -21.14
CA GLU A 29 -12.49 9.22 -20.91
C GLU A 29 -11.08 8.97 -20.34
N ALA A 30 -10.07 9.67 -20.85
CA ALA A 30 -8.69 9.56 -20.36
C ALA A 30 -8.56 9.96 -18.88
N GLY A 31 -9.22 11.05 -18.47
CA GLY A 31 -9.20 11.48 -17.07
C GLY A 31 -9.93 10.54 -16.12
N LEU A 32 -10.98 9.87 -16.60
CA LEU A 32 -11.68 8.81 -15.85
C LEU A 32 -10.81 7.58 -15.67
N THR A 33 -10.10 7.16 -16.71
CA THR A 33 -9.11 6.10 -16.67
C THR A 33 -7.99 6.44 -15.69
N ASP A 34 -7.42 7.64 -15.76
CA ASP A 34 -6.36 8.09 -14.84
C ASP A 34 -6.84 8.12 -13.37
N ALA A 35 -8.06 8.60 -13.13
CA ALA A 35 -8.66 8.60 -11.80
C ALA A 35 -8.86 7.17 -11.26
N PHE A 36 -9.32 6.25 -12.11
CA PHE A 36 -9.47 4.84 -11.75
C PHE A 36 -8.12 4.18 -11.43
N VAL A 37 -7.12 4.36 -12.28
CA VAL A 37 -5.76 3.84 -12.06
C VAL A 37 -5.16 4.41 -10.77
N SER A 38 -5.30 5.72 -10.56
CA SER A 38 -4.85 6.39 -9.33
C SER A 38 -5.52 5.80 -8.08
N ALA A 39 -6.83 5.60 -8.11
CA ALA A 39 -7.58 5.01 -6.99
C ALA A 39 -7.13 3.56 -6.70
N MET A 40 -6.93 2.75 -7.74
CA MET A 40 -6.44 1.38 -7.61
C MET A 40 -5.02 1.35 -7.04
N VAL A 41 -4.10 2.14 -7.59
CA VAL A 41 -2.71 2.24 -7.10
C VAL A 41 -2.67 2.73 -5.65
N GLY A 42 -3.53 3.67 -5.27
CA GLY A 42 -3.72 4.11 -3.89
C GLY A 42 -4.15 2.96 -2.97
N MET A 43 -5.10 2.12 -3.43
CA MET A 43 -5.53 0.93 -2.71
C MET A 43 -4.39 -0.09 -2.52
N LEU A 44 -3.58 -0.33 -3.55
CA LEU A 44 -2.39 -1.18 -3.44
C LEU A 44 -1.40 -0.61 -2.41
N GLY A 45 -1.15 0.70 -2.43
CA GLY A 45 -0.28 1.38 -1.47
C GLY A 45 -0.77 1.23 -0.02
N MET A 46 -2.07 1.32 0.21
CA MET A 46 -2.69 1.07 1.52
C MET A 46 -2.46 -0.37 2.02
N ILE A 47 -2.59 -1.36 1.14
CA ILE A 47 -2.30 -2.77 1.47
C ILE A 47 -0.81 -2.95 1.83
N ALA A 48 0.09 -2.32 1.08
CA ALA A 48 1.53 -2.35 1.37
C ALA A 48 1.86 -1.68 2.72
N ALA A 49 1.16 -0.60 3.09
CA ALA A 49 1.28 0.03 4.40
C ALA A 49 0.85 -0.91 5.54
N LEU A 50 -0.23 -1.68 5.36
CA LEU A 50 -0.63 -2.71 6.32
C LEU A 50 0.43 -3.82 6.45
N TYR A 51 0.97 -4.28 5.32
CA TYR A 51 2.02 -5.29 5.29
C TYR A 51 3.27 -4.86 6.08
N VAL A 52 3.76 -3.62 5.88
CA VAL A 52 4.98 -3.17 6.56
C VAL A 52 4.77 -3.04 8.06
N VAL A 53 3.60 -2.55 8.50
CA VAL A 53 3.24 -2.46 9.92
C VAL A 53 3.15 -3.86 10.55
N ALA A 54 2.46 -4.79 9.90
CA ALA A 54 2.35 -6.17 10.38
C ALA A 54 3.72 -6.85 10.46
N SER A 55 4.58 -6.63 9.47
CA SER A 55 5.94 -7.17 9.43
C SER A 55 6.80 -6.61 10.58
N VAL A 56 6.72 -5.30 10.86
CA VAL A 56 7.42 -4.66 11.97
C VAL A 56 6.94 -5.19 13.32
N LEU A 57 5.64 -5.35 13.52
CA LEU A 57 5.09 -5.86 14.78
C LEU A 57 5.40 -7.35 15.01
N ARG A 58 5.43 -8.16 13.94
CA ARG A 58 5.81 -9.57 14.01
C ARG A 58 7.23 -9.76 14.53
N LEU A 59 8.14 -8.83 14.22
CA LEU A 59 9.53 -8.84 14.69
C LEU A 59 9.65 -8.63 16.19
N GLY A 60 8.87 -7.71 16.76
CA GLY A 60 8.81 -7.50 18.21
C GLY A 60 8.29 -8.71 18.98
N GLY A 61 7.34 -9.45 18.38
CA GLY A 61 6.81 -10.68 18.97
C GLY A 61 7.86 -11.79 19.13
N GLU A 62 8.81 -11.89 18.19
CA GLU A 62 9.89 -12.88 18.26
C GLU A 62 10.88 -12.58 19.40
N GLU A 63 11.16 -11.31 19.70
CA GLU A 63 11.98 -10.93 20.86
C GLU A 63 11.34 -11.32 22.20
N THR A 64 10.02 -11.15 22.36
CA THR A 64 9.30 -11.50 23.60
C THR A 64 9.14 -13.01 23.82
N SER A 65 9.35 -13.83 22.78
CA SER A 65 9.13 -15.28 22.81
C SER A 65 10.34 -16.10 23.29
N GLY A 66 11.45 -15.46 23.67
CA GLY A 66 12.65 -16.13 24.17
C GLY A 66 13.54 -16.76 23.09
N ARG A 67 13.19 -16.64 21.80
CA ARG A 67 14.00 -17.16 20.67
C ARG A 67 15.30 -16.38 20.39
N ALA A 68 15.56 -15.29 21.10
CA ALA A 68 16.78 -14.50 20.98
C ALA A 68 17.98 -15.07 21.77
N GLU A 69 17.73 -15.96 22.75
CA GLU A 69 18.78 -16.52 23.61
C GLU A 69 19.81 -17.40 22.88
N PRO A 70 19.45 -18.21 21.85
CA PRO A 70 20.44 -18.99 21.10
C PRO A 70 21.29 -18.15 20.14
N VAL A 71 20.80 -17.00 19.67
CA VAL A 71 21.49 -16.15 18.67
C VAL A 71 22.41 -15.13 19.33
N LEU A 72 22.08 -14.65 20.54
CA LEU A 72 22.96 -13.79 21.36
C LEU A 72 24.16 -14.52 21.95
N ALA A 73 24.18 -15.86 21.92
CA ALA A 73 25.38 -16.66 22.17
C ALA A 73 26.39 -16.56 21.01
N GLY A 74 25.97 -16.12 19.82
CA GLY A 74 26.83 -15.79 18.69
C GLY A 74 27.12 -14.28 18.63
N ALA A 75 28.29 -13.90 18.12
CA ALA A 75 28.77 -12.52 17.98
C ALA A 75 28.00 -11.67 16.93
N VAL A 76 26.67 -11.70 16.97
CA VAL A 76 25.77 -10.88 16.16
C VAL A 76 25.11 -9.88 17.10
N GLY A 77 25.57 -8.63 17.07
CA GLY A 77 24.98 -7.57 17.89
C GLY A 77 23.49 -7.39 17.57
N ARG A 78 22.68 -7.05 18.59
CA ARG A 78 21.22 -6.81 18.50
C ARG A 78 20.83 -5.88 17.34
N LEU A 79 21.67 -4.89 17.06
CA LEU A 79 21.53 -3.95 15.93
C LEU A 79 21.59 -4.63 14.55
N ARG A 80 22.48 -5.61 14.35
CA ARG A 80 22.63 -6.30 13.05
C ARG A 80 21.46 -7.25 12.78
N TRP A 81 20.91 -7.85 13.84
CA TRP A 81 19.73 -8.69 13.75
C TRP A 81 18.47 -7.86 13.44
N ALA A 82 18.26 -6.75 14.15
CA ALA A 82 17.14 -5.84 13.88
C ALA A 82 17.23 -5.22 12.46
N ALA A 83 18.43 -4.80 12.04
CA ALA A 83 18.66 -4.24 10.71
C ALA A 83 18.36 -5.24 9.58
N GLY A 84 18.76 -6.51 9.72
CA GLY A 84 18.47 -7.54 8.72
C GLY A 84 16.97 -7.75 8.50
N HIS A 85 16.20 -7.69 9.57
CA HIS A 85 14.74 -7.83 9.47
C HIS A 85 14.04 -6.59 8.93
N LEU A 86 14.54 -5.40 9.27
CA LEU A 86 14.09 -4.14 8.67
C LEU A 86 14.33 -4.13 7.16
N VAL A 87 15.48 -4.62 6.70
CA VAL A 87 15.76 -4.77 5.26
C VAL A 87 14.74 -5.69 4.59
N ILE A 88 14.34 -6.79 5.23
CA ILE A 88 13.31 -7.69 4.69
C ILE A 88 11.93 -7.02 4.70
N ALA A 89 11.55 -6.34 5.78
CA ALA A 89 10.25 -5.69 5.88
C ALA A 89 10.09 -4.55 4.84
N PHE A 90 11.11 -3.69 4.70
CA PHE A 90 11.10 -2.58 3.76
C PHE A 90 11.35 -3.03 2.31
N GLY A 91 12.19 -4.06 2.11
CA GLY A 91 12.39 -4.70 0.81
C GLY A 91 11.13 -5.44 0.34
N GLY A 92 10.40 -6.06 1.26
CA GLY A 92 9.13 -6.71 0.98
C GLY A 92 8.07 -5.75 0.43
N VAL A 93 8.06 -4.48 0.89
CA VAL A 93 7.19 -3.44 0.31
C VAL A 93 7.46 -3.26 -1.18
N VAL A 94 8.73 -3.19 -1.58
CA VAL A 94 9.10 -3.03 -2.99
C VAL A 94 8.64 -4.23 -3.81
N VAL A 95 8.87 -5.45 -3.30
CA VAL A 95 8.44 -6.69 -3.96
C VAL A 95 6.93 -6.76 -4.09
N VAL A 96 6.18 -6.44 -3.02
CA VAL A 96 4.71 -6.41 -3.03
C VAL A 96 4.19 -5.41 -4.07
N MET A 97 4.74 -4.19 -4.10
CA MET A 97 4.31 -3.18 -5.06
C MET A 97 4.66 -3.54 -6.51
N LEU A 98 5.81 -4.19 -6.74
CA LEU A 98 6.19 -4.71 -8.06
C LEU A 98 5.24 -5.81 -8.51
N CYS A 99 4.99 -6.82 -7.67
CA CYS A 99 4.08 -7.92 -7.99
C CYS A 99 2.66 -7.42 -8.23
N ALA A 100 2.19 -6.47 -7.41
CA ALA A 100 0.86 -5.91 -7.53
C ALA A 100 0.73 -5.02 -8.78
N GLY A 101 1.75 -4.22 -9.12
CA GLY A 101 1.78 -3.44 -10.35
C GLY A 101 1.84 -4.31 -11.61
N VAL A 102 2.66 -5.38 -11.63
CA VAL A 102 2.67 -6.35 -12.74
C VAL A 102 1.31 -7.03 -12.88
N GLY A 103 0.72 -7.50 -11.78
CA GLY A 103 -0.60 -8.13 -11.79
C GLY A 103 -1.69 -7.19 -12.30
N PHE A 104 -1.65 -5.92 -11.88
CA PHE A 104 -2.58 -4.90 -12.34
C PHE A 104 -2.40 -4.60 -13.83
N ALA A 105 -1.17 -4.43 -14.30
CA ALA A 105 -0.90 -4.17 -15.71
C ALA A 105 -1.30 -5.31 -16.64
N VAL A 106 -1.04 -6.56 -16.25
CA VAL A 106 -1.48 -7.75 -17.01
C VAL A 106 -3.00 -7.83 -17.08
N GLY A 107 -3.71 -7.48 -16.00
CA GLY A 107 -5.18 -7.48 -15.96
C GLY A 107 -5.82 -6.29 -16.70
N TYR A 108 -5.16 -5.13 -16.71
CA TYR A 108 -5.68 -3.89 -17.29
C TYR A 108 -5.34 -3.74 -18.78
N GLY A 109 -4.26 -4.39 -19.26
CA GLY A 109 -3.86 -4.37 -20.68
C GLY A 109 -3.11 -3.09 -21.11
N GLU A 110 -2.76 -2.24 -20.15
CA GLU A 110 -1.99 -1.01 -20.35
C GLU A 110 -0.47 -1.23 -20.27
N ASP A 111 0.30 -0.18 -20.56
CA ASP A 111 1.76 -0.22 -20.46
C ASP A 111 2.21 -0.54 -19.02
N VAL A 112 2.87 -1.71 -18.90
CA VAL A 112 3.43 -2.21 -17.64
C VAL A 112 4.31 -1.18 -16.95
N TRP A 113 5.05 -0.37 -17.71
CA TRP A 113 6.01 0.57 -17.15
C TRP A 113 5.34 1.78 -16.50
N VAL A 114 4.22 2.23 -17.06
CA VAL A 114 3.43 3.35 -16.52
C VAL A 114 2.82 2.94 -15.18
N ILE A 115 2.18 1.77 -15.15
CA ILE A 115 1.57 1.22 -13.93
C ILE A 115 2.62 0.92 -12.86
N LEU A 116 3.75 0.31 -13.24
CA LEU A 116 4.85 0.07 -12.31
C LEU A 116 5.41 1.37 -11.75
N GLY A 117 5.56 2.41 -12.57
CA GLY A 117 5.97 3.74 -12.12
C GLY A 117 5.01 4.30 -11.07
N ALA A 118 3.71 4.25 -11.34
CA ALA A 118 2.67 4.70 -10.40
C ALA A 118 2.71 3.92 -9.07
N CYS A 119 2.88 2.60 -9.13
CA CYS A 119 3.04 1.76 -7.94
C CYS A 119 4.32 2.09 -7.16
N LEU A 120 5.45 2.29 -7.83
CA LEU A 120 6.73 2.57 -7.18
C LEU A 120 6.76 3.94 -6.49
N VAL A 121 5.99 4.92 -6.98
CA VAL A 121 5.83 6.24 -6.32
C VAL A 121 5.21 6.12 -4.92
N GLN A 122 4.45 5.06 -4.64
CA GLN A 122 3.88 4.81 -3.31
C GLN A 122 4.90 4.26 -2.30
N VAL A 123 6.02 3.69 -2.77
CA VAL A 123 6.99 3.03 -1.88
C VAL A 123 7.55 3.97 -0.80
N PRO A 124 8.01 5.21 -1.11
CA PRO A 124 8.47 6.14 -0.10
C PRO A 124 7.40 6.47 0.95
N ALA A 125 6.14 6.64 0.52
CA ALA A 125 5.04 6.90 1.44
C ALA A 125 4.82 5.73 2.40
N VAL A 126 4.84 4.49 1.89
CA VAL A 126 4.74 3.28 2.71
C VAL A 126 5.92 3.13 3.67
N TRP A 127 7.13 3.49 3.25
CA TRP A 127 8.31 3.49 4.11
C TRP A 127 8.22 4.49 5.26
N VAL A 128 7.63 5.66 5.04
CA VAL A 128 7.37 6.63 6.13
C VAL A 128 6.46 5.99 7.19
N VAL A 129 5.38 5.34 6.77
CA VAL A 129 4.46 4.63 7.68
C VAL A 129 5.20 3.53 8.45
N GLY A 130 5.99 2.72 7.75
CA GLY A 130 6.84 1.69 8.35
C GLY A 130 7.83 2.27 9.36
N GLY A 131 8.49 3.39 9.03
CA GLY A 131 9.44 4.06 9.91
C GLY A 131 8.79 4.57 11.20
N VAL A 132 7.58 5.14 11.09
CA VAL A 132 6.79 5.55 12.27
C VAL A 132 6.43 4.33 13.12
N ALA A 133 6.02 3.22 12.52
CA ALA A 133 5.74 1.98 13.26
C ALA A 133 6.99 1.46 14.00
N VAL A 134 8.16 1.53 13.37
CA VAL A 134 9.45 1.15 13.99
C VAL A 134 9.80 2.06 15.16
N LEU A 135 9.64 3.38 15.00
CA LEU A 135 9.90 4.35 16.08
C LEU A 135 8.97 4.12 17.27
N LEU A 136 7.68 3.93 17.02
CA LEU A 136 6.70 3.65 18.07
C LEU A 136 7.00 2.35 18.81
N HIS A 137 7.36 1.30 18.07
CA HIS A 137 7.70 0.02 18.65
C HIS A 137 9.02 0.05 19.44
N GLY A 138 10.03 0.78 18.93
CA GLY A 138 11.32 0.95 19.60
C GLY A 138 11.25 1.79 20.89
N VAL A 139 10.32 2.75 20.97
CA VAL A 139 10.11 3.59 22.16
C VAL A 139 9.17 2.91 23.16
N LEU A 140 8.10 2.25 22.70
CA LEU A 140 7.15 1.51 23.53
C LEU A 140 6.92 0.09 22.96
N PRO A 141 7.59 -0.96 23.49
CA PRO A 141 7.42 -2.33 23.00
C PRO A 141 6.01 -2.90 23.25
N ARG A 142 5.23 -2.30 24.15
CA ARG A 142 3.79 -2.62 24.35
C ARG A 142 2.84 -1.84 23.43
N GLY A 143 3.37 -1.04 22.50
CA GLY A 143 2.63 -0.12 21.63
C GLY A 143 2.03 -0.75 20.36
N ALA A 144 1.90 -2.08 20.27
CA ALA A 144 1.34 -2.72 19.07
C ALA A 144 -0.04 -2.16 18.68
N VAL A 145 -0.89 -1.88 19.67
CA VAL A 145 -2.21 -1.23 19.47
C VAL A 145 -2.05 0.20 18.94
N ALA A 146 -1.04 0.95 19.39
CA ALA A 146 -0.78 2.31 18.93
C ALA A 146 -0.27 2.34 17.48
N ALA A 147 0.58 1.39 17.08
CA ALA A 147 1.03 1.26 15.70
C ALA A 147 -0.14 0.96 14.73
N TRP A 148 -1.08 0.10 15.14
CA TRP A 148 -2.33 -0.12 14.41
C TRP A 148 -3.23 1.12 14.38
N GLY A 149 -3.26 1.91 15.46
CA GLY A 149 -3.95 3.21 15.48
C GLY A 149 -3.40 4.18 14.45
N VAL A 150 -2.08 4.27 14.29
CA VAL A 150 -1.45 5.10 13.25
C VAL A 150 -1.71 4.55 11.86
N ALA A 151 -1.60 3.23 11.65
CA ALA A 151 -1.95 2.61 10.38
C ALA A 151 -3.40 2.91 10.00
N GLY A 152 -4.34 2.74 10.93
CA GLY A 152 -5.73 3.11 10.77
C GLY A 152 -5.93 4.58 10.44
N ALA A 153 -5.24 5.49 11.14
CA ALA A 153 -5.30 6.92 10.84
C ALA A 153 -4.78 7.26 9.44
N VAL A 154 -3.66 6.67 9.02
CA VAL A 154 -3.09 6.86 7.68
C VAL A 154 -4.04 6.32 6.61
N LEU A 155 -4.66 5.16 6.83
CA LEU A 155 -5.65 4.59 5.92
C LEU A 155 -6.90 5.47 5.82
N LEU A 156 -7.40 5.97 6.95
CA LEU A 156 -8.53 6.88 6.98
C LEU A 156 -8.21 8.19 6.24
N LEU A 157 -7.04 8.78 6.48
CA LEU A 157 -6.61 9.99 5.78
C LEU A 157 -6.37 9.75 4.29
N GLY A 158 -5.79 8.61 3.92
CA GLY A 158 -5.55 8.24 2.52
C GLY A 158 -6.84 7.97 1.75
N TRP A 159 -7.83 7.34 2.39
CA TRP A 159 -9.11 7.03 1.76
C TRP A 159 -10.07 8.23 1.74
N VAL A 160 -10.13 9.01 2.83
CA VAL A 160 -10.99 10.21 2.91
C VAL A 160 -10.38 11.41 2.19
N GLY A 161 -9.05 11.53 2.15
CA GLY A 161 -8.37 12.61 1.43
C GLY A 161 -8.31 12.42 -0.09
N ALA A 162 -8.55 11.19 -0.58
CA ALA A 162 -8.63 10.88 -2.01
C ALA A 162 -10.07 10.85 -2.56
N ALA A 163 -11.09 10.88 -1.69
CA ALA A 163 -12.51 10.91 -2.02
C ALA A 163 -13.05 12.34 -2.06
#